data_AF-A0A7C3LI71-F1
#
_entry.id   AF-A0A7C3LI71-F1
#
_cell.length_a   1.000
_cell.length_b   1.000
_cell.length_c   1.000
_cell.angle_alpha   90.00
_cell.angle_beta   90.00
_cell.angle_gamma   90.00
#
_symmetry.space_group_name_H-M   'P 1'
#
loop_
_entity.id
_entity.type
_entity.pdbx_description
1 polymer ?
#
loop_
_entity_poly.entity_id
_entity_poly.type
_entity_poly.pdbx_seq_one_letter_code
_entity_poly.pdbx_strand_id
1 'polypeptide(L)'
;INNGAVALMWRGGCIIRSVFLGKIKEAFDRDPKLTNLLVDPYFAEAVEGAQPGWRRVVATGVTHGIPLPAMSAALAYFDGYRSARLPANLLQAQRDYFGAHTYERVDRKRGEFFHTNWTGRGGTTASTTYNV
;
A
#
# COMPACT_ATOMS: atom_id res chain seq x y z
N ILE A 1 -13.47 -15.87 -1.67
CA ILE A 1 -14.61 -14.93 -1.53
C ILE A 1 -14.99 -14.46 -2.92
N ASN A 2 -16.29 -14.36 -3.26
CA ASN A 2 -16.74 -13.81 -4.54
C ASN A 2 -16.97 -12.29 -4.38
N ASN A 3 -16.01 -11.48 -4.79
CA ASN A 3 -16.00 -10.04 -4.54
C ASN A 3 -17.11 -9.29 -5.32
N GLY A 4 -17.46 -9.75 -6.52
CA GLY A 4 -18.57 -9.17 -7.29
C GLY A 4 -19.94 -9.40 -6.64
N ALA A 5 -20.17 -10.60 -6.08
CA ALA A 5 -21.39 -10.89 -5.32
C ALA A 5 -21.49 -10.07 -4.04
N VAL A 6 -20.36 -9.86 -3.33
CA VAL A 6 -20.31 -8.97 -2.15
C VAL A 6 -20.69 -7.54 -2.51
N ALA A 7 -20.13 -6.98 -3.59
CA ALA A 7 -20.46 -5.64 -4.06
C ALA A 7 -21.94 -5.50 -4.44
N LEU A 8 -22.53 -6.53 -5.06
CA LEU A 8 -23.95 -6.56 -5.40
C LEU A 8 -24.84 -6.58 -4.15
N MET A 9 -24.52 -7.36 -3.13
CA MET A 9 -25.29 -7.39 -1.87
C MET A 9 -25.33 -6.01 -1.19
N TRP A 10 -24.26 -5.21 -1.31
CA TRP A 10 -24.23 -3.85 -0.78
C TRP A 10 -25.02 -2.83 -1.62
N ARG A 11 -25.54 -3.21 -2.78
CA ARG A 11 -26.29 -2.28 -3.65
C ARG A 11 -27.71 -2.01 -3.14
N GLY A 12 -28.32 -2.92 -2.38
CA GLY A 12 -29.70 -2.80 -1.90
C GLY A 12 -29.81 -3.07 -0.41
N GLY A 13 -30.46 -2.18 0.34
CA GLY A 13 -30.80 -2.40 1.75
C GLY A 13 -29.72 -2.05 2.78
N CYS A 14 -28.48 -1.75 2.39
CA CYS A 14 -27.44 -1.30 3.33
C CYS A 14 -27.28 0.24 3.34
N ILE A 15 -26.56 0.74 4.37
CA ILE A 15 -26.30 2.18 4.59
C ILE A 15 -25.45 2.78 3.46
N ILE A 16 -24.50 2.01 2.91
CA ILE A 16 -23.50 2.48 1.93
C ILE A 16 -23.95 2.35 0.46
N ARG A 17 -25.23 2.05 0.22
CA ARG A 17 -25.78 1.86 -1.12
C ARG A 17 -25.48 3.06 -2.04
N SER A 18 -24.99 2.79 -3.25
CA SER A 18 -24.64 3.85 -4.20
C SER A 18 -24.51 3.31 -5.62
N VAL A 19 -24.59 4.21 -6.62
CA VAL A 19 -24.25 3.89 -8.02
C VAL A 19 -22.80 3.42 -8.14
N PHE A 20 -21.91 3.94 -7.28
CA PHE A 20 -20.50 3.56 -7.21
C PHE A 20 -20.28 2.06 -6.97
N LEU A 21 -21.11 1.41 -6.14
CA LEU A 21 -21.03 -0.04 -5.92
C LEU A 21 -21.33 -0.85 -7.20
N GLY A 22 -22.13 -0.30 -8.11
CA GLY A 22 -22.34 -0.90 -9.43
C GLY A 22 -21.04 -0.98 -10.23
N LYS A 23 -20.21 0.06 -10.17
CA LYS A 23 -18.90 0.10 -10.82
C LYS A 23 -17.90 -0.89 -10.24
N ILE A 24 -17.95 -1.12 -8.92
CA ILE A 24 -17.15 -2.17 -8.27
C ILE A 24 -17.58 -3.55 -8.78
N LYS A 25 -18.89 -3.81 -8.87
CA LYS A 25 -19.39 -5.06 -9.43
C LYS A 25 -18.93 -5.23 -10.88
N GLU A 26 -19.10 -4.21 -11.73
CA GLU A 26 -18.66 -4.25 -13.12
C GLU A 26 -17.16 -4.57 -13.26
N ALA A 27 -16.32 -4.03 -12.36
CA ALA A 27 -14.88 -4.35 -12.34
C ALA A 27 -14.60 -5.83 -12.02
N PHE A 28 -15.28 -6.40 -11.02
CA PHE A 28 -15.13 -7.82 -10.70
C PHE A 28 -15.85 -8.77 -11.68
N ASP A 29 -16.87 -8.28 -12.40
CA ASP A 29 -17.46 -9.03 -13.52
C ASP A 29 -16.47 -9.11 -14.70
N ARG A 30 -15.72 -8.02 -14.97
CA ARG A 30 -14.64 -7.99 -15.98
C ARG A 30 -13.47 -8.89 -15.59
N ASP A 31 -13.00 -8.77 -14.35
CA ASP A 31 -11.91 -9.60 -13.82
C ASP A 31 -12.26 -10.13 -12.41
N PRO A 32 -12.74 -11.38 -12.30
CA PRO A 32 -13.02 -12.00 -11.02
C PRO A 32 -11.79 -12.21 -10.13
N LYS A 33 -10.57 -12.14 -10.70
CA LYS A 33 -9.28 -12.29 -9.99
C LYS A 33 -8.59 -10.95 -9.73
N LEU A 34 -9.28 -9.83 -9.96
CA LEU A 34 -8.77 -8.49 -9.75
C LEU A 34 -8.16 -8.34 -8.35
N THR A 35 -6.89 -7.98 -8.29
CA THR A 35 -6.12 -7.91 -7.03
C THR A 35 -6.37 -6.60 -6.28
N ASN A 36 -6.67 -5.53 -7.00
CA ASN A 36 -6.97 -4.21 -6.45
C ASN A 36 -7.91 -3.44 -7.39
N LEU A 37 -8.86 -2.66 -6.85
CA LEU A 37 -9.74 -1.83 -7.68
C LEU A 37 -8.98 -0.75 -8.45
N LEU A 38 -7.85 -0.25 -7.93
CA LEU A 38 -7.05 0.79 -8.58
C LEU A 38 -6.41 0.36 -9.91
N VAL A 39 -6.37 -0.95 -10.21
CA VAL A 39 -5.85 -1.46 -11.50
C VAL A 39 -6.97 -1.75 -12.51
N ASP A 40 -8.23 -1.62 -12.13
CA ASP A 40 -9.34 -1.64 -13.10
C ASP A 40 -9.39 -0.32 -13.88
N PRO A 41 -9.63 -0.35 -15.21
CA PRO A 41 -9.57 0.85 -16.05
C PRO A 41 -10.47 2.00 -15.60
N TYR A 42 -11.69 1.71 -15.13
CA TYR A 42 -12.63 2.75 -14.72
C TYR A 42 -12.12 3.51 -13.48
N PHE A 43 -11.63 2.77 -12.49
CA PHE A 43 -11.11 3.37 -11.26
C PHE A 43 -9.77 4.06 -11.47
N ALA A 44 -8.90 3.48 -12.31
CA ALA A 44 -7.63 4.11 -12.68
C ALA A 44 -7.87 5.48 -13.33
N GLU A 45 -8.75 5.55 -14.33
CA GLU A 45 -9.10 6.81 -15.00
C GLU A 45 -9.72 7.82 -14.04
N ALA A 46 -10.66 7.37 -13.19
CA ALA A 46 -11.30 8.25 -12.20
C ALA A 46 -10.30 8.86 -11.21
N VAL A 47 -9.34 8.07 -10.73
CA VAL A 47 -8.31 8.56 -9.79
C VAL A 47 -7.29 9.46 -10.50
N GLU A 48 -6.87 9.12 -11.72
CA GLU A 48 -5.98 9.96 -12.52
C GLU A 48 -6.62 11.33 -12.82
N GLY A 49 -7.91 11.37 -13.14
CA GLY A 49 -8.64 12.64 -13.32
C GLY A 49 -8.80 13.44 -12.03
N ALA A 50 -8.96 12.77 -10.87
CA ALA A 50 -9.21 13.42 -9.59
C ALA A 50 -7.94 13.87 -8.87
N GLN A 51 -6.80 13.20 -9.06
CA GLN A 51 -5.61 13.40 -8.23
C GLN A 51 -5.06 14.85 -8.19
N PRO A 52 -5.11 15.66 -9.26
CA PRO A 52 -4.64 17.05 -9.17
C PRO A 52 -5.49 17.89 -8.21
N GLY A 53 -6.81 17.73 -8.26
CA GLY A 53 -7.74 18.43 -7.36
C GLY A 53 -7.62 17.93 -5.92
N TRP A 54 -7.52 16.61 -5.76
CA TRP A 54 -7.34 15.98 -4.47
C TRP A 54 -6.10 16.50 -3.73
N ARG A 55 -4.96 16.59 -4.43
CA ARG A 55 -3.71 17.15 -3.87
C ARG A 55 -3.87 18.61 -3.46
N ARG A 56 -4.53 19.45 -4.27
CA ARG A 56 -4.79 20.85 -3.92
C ARG A 56 -5.63 20.98 -2.65
N VAL A 57 -6.67 20.17 -2.50
CA VAL A 57 -7.52 20.16 -1.30
C VAL A 57 -6.70 19.77 -0.06
N VAL A 58 -5.92 18.69 -0.14
CA VAL A 58 -5.08 18.24 0.99
C VAL A 58 -4.04 19.31 1.36
N ALA A 59 -3.33 19.87 0.38
CA ALA A 59 -2.32 20.91 0.63
C ALA A 59 -2.94 22.18 1.24
N THR A 60 -4.09 22.62 0.74
CA THR A 60 -4.81 23.78 1.28
C THR A 60 -5.27 23.51 2.71
N GLY A 61 -5.86 22.33 2.98
CA GLY A 61 -6.29 21.98 4.32
C GLY A 61 -5.14 21.95 5.31
N VAL A 62 -3.99 21.35 4.94
CA VAL A 62 -2.79 21.31 5.80
C VAL A 62 -2.27 22.72 6.09
N THR A 63 -2.16 23.59 5.08
CA THR A 63 -1.65 24.96 5.25
C THR A 63 -2.57 25.85 6.09
N HIS A 64 -3.85 25.51 6.19
CA HIS A 64 -4.84 26.22 7.00
C HIS A 64 -5.15 25.54 8.33
N GLY A 65 -4.45 24.47 8.70
CA GLY A 65 -4.70 23.74 9.95
C GLY A 65 -6.03 22.98 9.99
N ILE A 66 -6.62 22.64 8.85
CA ILE A 66 -7.87 21.89 8.75
C ILE A 66 -7.56 20.37 8.80
N PRO A 67 -8.12 19.61 9.75
CA PRO A 67 -7.88 18.18 9.85
C PRO A 67 -8.59 17.40 8.73
N LEU A 68 -7.80 16.67 7.93
CA LEU A 68 -8.29 15.88 6.78
C LEU A 68 -7.84 14.40 6.83
N PRO A 69 -8.03 13.67 7.95
CA PRO A 69 -7.38 12.37 8.17
C PRO A 69 -7.70 11.33 7.09
N ALA A 70 -8.95 11.25 6.64
CA ALA A 70 -9.34 10.31 5.58
C ALA A 70 -8.73 10.67 4.22
N MET A 71 -8.76 11.96 3.85
CA MET A 71 -8.26 12.39 2.53
C MET A 71 -6.73 12.32 2.45
N SER A 72 -6.02 12.69 3.52
CA SER A 72 -4.56 12.64 3.55
C SER A 72 -4.06 11.19 3.61
N ALA A 73 -4.69 10.32 4.41
CA ALA A 73 -4.33 8.91 4.49
C ALA A 73 -4.58 8.18 3.16
N ALA A 74 -5.72 8.44 2.51
CA ALA A 74 -5.99 7.84 1.20
C ALA A 74 -4.98 8.32 0.13
N LEU A 75 -4.53 9.58 0.18
CA LEU A 75 -3.55 10.11 -0.77
C LEU A 75 -2.17 9.47 -0.53
N ALA A 76 -1.78 9.36 0.73
CA ALA A 76 -0.56 8.67 1.13
C ALA A 76 -0.58 7.18 0.73
N TYR A 77 -1.72 6.50 0.88
CA TYR A 77 -1.88 5.12 0.40
C TYR A 77 -1.74 5.04 -1.12
N PHE A 78 -2.41 5.91 -1.87
CA PHE A 78 -2.33 5.92 -3.33
C PHE A 78 -0.89 6.14 -3.82
N ASP A 79 -0.20 7.14 -3.27
CA ASP A 79 1.20 7.42 -3.60
C ASP A 79 2.14 6.29 -3.17
N GLY A 80 1.85 5.67 -2.01
CA GLY A 80 2.60 4.51 -1.54
C GLY A 80 2.42 3.28 -2.44
N TYR A 81 1.18 2.98 -2.83
CA TYR A 81 0.83 1.82 -3.63
C TYR A 81 1.43 1.87 -5.05
N ARG A 82 1.42 3.05 -5.69
CA ARG A 82 1.97 3.23 -7.04
C ARG A 82 3.50 3.39 -7.07
N SER A 83 4.16 3.43 -5.91
CA SER A 83 5.61 3.56 -5.82
C SER A 83 6.29 2.19 -5.84
N ALA A 84 6.96 1.86 -6.95
CA ALA A 84 7.71 0.61 -7.07
C ALA A 84 8.85 0.45 -6.05
N ARG A 85 9.36 1.57 -5.51
CA ARG A 85 10.35 1.61 -4.43
C ARG A 85 9.89 2.56 -3.34
N LEU A 86 9.72 2.01 -2.14
CA LEU A 86 9.38 2.76 -0.93
C LEU A 86 10.61 2.88 -0.01
N PRO A 87 10.63 3.86 0.91
CA PRO A 87 11.71 4.01 1.89
C PRO A 87 11.77 2.89 2.95
N ALA A 88 11.04 1.78 2.75
CA ALA A 88 11.08 0.60 3.61
C ALA A 88 12.47 -0.07 3.66
N ASN A 89 13.35 0.23 2.70
CA ASN A 89 14.75 -0.18 2.76
C ASN A 89 15.50 0.43 3.95
N LEU A 90 15.19 1.69 4.33
CA LEU A 90 15.77 2.31 5.51
C LEU A 90 15.27 1.63 6.79
N LEU A 91 13.99 1.27 6.84
CA LEU A 91 13.41 0.49 7.94
C LEU A 91 14.14 -0.86 8.09
N GLN A 92 14.40 -1.55 6.98
CA GLN A 92 15.17 -2.80 6.98
C GLN A 92 16.60 -2.58 7.48
N ALA A 93 17.27 -1.51 7.04
CA ALA A 93 18.61 -1.17 7.52
C ALA A 93 18.63 -0.87 9.03
N GLN A 94 17.65 -0.12 9.53
CA GLN A 94 17.51 0.19 10.96
C GLN A 94 17.33 -1.10 11.78
N ARG A 95 16.41 -1.98 11.38
CA ARG A 95 16.16 -3.26 12.06
C ARG A 95 17.41 -4.14 12.09
N ASP A 96 18.17 -4.18 11.00
CA ASP A 96 19.42 -4.93 10.96
C ASP A 96 20.51 -4.26 11.82
N TYR A 97 20.56 -2.93 11.86
CA TYR A 97 21.50 -2.16 12.66
C TYR A 97 21.37 -2.44 14.16
N PHE A 98 20.18 -2.24 14.74
CA PHE A 98 20.00 -2.34 16.19
C PHE A 98 19.62 -3.74 16.67
N GLY A 99 19.20 -4.62 15.77
CA GLY A 99 18.61 -5.92 16.13
C GLY A 99 19.13 -7.12 15.35
N ALA A 100 20.10 -6.93 14.44
CA ALA A 100 20.66 -8.00 13.60
C ALA A 100 19.59 -8.82 12.84
N HIS A 101 18.47 -8.17 12.50
CA HIS A 101 17.28 -8.80 11.91
C HIS A 101 17.41 -9.18 10.44
N THR A 102 18.56 -8.93 9.82
CA THR A 102 18.84 -9.18 8.40
C THR A 102 17.93 -8.39 7.45
N TYR A 103 18.29 -8.39 6.16
CA TYR A 103 17.49 -7.82 5.09
C TYR A 103 17.78 -8.52 3.76
N GLU A 104 16.87 -8.38 2.80
CA GLU A 104 17.08 -8.86 1.42
C GLU A 104 17.60 -7.73 0.53
N ARG A 105 18.36 -8.08 -0.50
CA ARG A 105 18.90 -7.13 -1.48
C ARG A 105 18.22 -7.28 -2.83
N VAL A 106 18.13 -6.17 -3.57
CA VAL A 106 17.50 -6.13 -4.90
C VAL A 106 18.37 -6.73 -6.02
N ASP A 107 19.68 -6.86 -5.79
CA ASP A 107 20.64 -7.46 -6.72
C ASP A 107 20.89 -8.95 -6.44
N ARG A 108 20.10 -9.55 -5.55
CA ARG A 108 20.23 -10.94 -5.09
C ARG A 108 18.91 -11.69 -5.27
N LYS A 109 18.97 -13.02 -5.21
CA LYS A 109 17.76 -13.83 -5.31
C LYS A 109 16.88 -13.57 -4.09
N ARG A 110 15.56 -13.53 -4.32
CA ARG A 110 14.56 -13.42 -3.26
C ARG A 110 14.73 -14.57 -2.26
N GLY A 111 14.65 -14.26 -0.98
CA GLY A 111 14.88 -15.22 0.11
C GLY A 111 16.33 -15.34 0.58
N GLU A 112 17.28 -14.65 -0.07
CA GLU A 112 18.64 -14.49 0.47
C GLU A 112 18.69 -13.33 1.47
N PHE A 113 19.07 -13.64 2.71
CA PHE A 113 19.13 -12.67 3.81
C PHE A 113 20.57 -12.30 4.14
N PHE A 114 20.80 -11.01 4.39
CA PHE A 114 22.10 -10.43 4.66
C PHE A 114 22.07 -9.72 6.01
N HIS A 115 23.10 -9.92 6.82
CA HIS A 115 23.40 -9.09 7.97
C HIS A 115 24.62 -8.22 7.65
N THR A 116 24.58 -6.95 8.04
CA THR A 116 25.71 -6.03 7.91
C THR A 116 26.24 -5.66 9.29
N ASN A 117 27.57 -5.71 9.48
CA ASN A 117 28.18 -5.14 10.66
C ASN A 117 28.26 -3.61 10.52
N TRP A 118 27.18 -2.92 10.90
CA TRP A 118 27.05 -1.48 10.69
C TRP A 118 27.96 -0.63 11.57
N THR A 119 28.39 -1.14 12.73
CA THR A 119 29.22 -0.38 13.68
C THR A 119 30.72 -0.59 13.44
N GLY A 120 31.09 -1.57 12.61
CA GLY A 120 32.48 -2.02 12.42
C GLY A 120 33.09 -2.71 13.65
N ARG A 121 32.33 -2.83 14.73
CA ARG A 121 32.74 -3.43 16.02
C ARG A 121 31.79 -4.53 16.49
N GLY A 122 30.59 -4.62 15.91
CA GLY A 122 29.68 -5.73 16.13
C GLY A 122 30.22 -7.00 15.48
N GLY A 123 29.90 -8.16 16.04
CA GLY A 123 30.24 -9.44 15.40
C GLY A 123 29.45 -9.67 14.11
N THR A 124 29.65 -10.82 13.48
CA THR A 124 28.85 -11.27 12.32
C THR A 124 27.56 -12.00 12.74
N THR A 125 27.15 -11.87 14.01
CA THR A 125 26.03 -12.58 14.61
C THR A 125 24.71 -11.96 14.16
N ALA A 126 23.89 -12.74 13.45
CA ALA A 126 22.54 -12.36 13.06
C ALA A 126 21.49 -12.96 14.02
N SER A 127 20.36 -12.28 14.22
CA SER A 127 19.21 -12.80 14.95
C SER A 127 18.43 -13.79 14.08
N THR A 128 19.06 -14.91 13.70
CA THR A 128 18.38 -15.95 12.93
C THR A 128 17.54 -16.83 13.83
N THR A 129 16.45 -17.36 13.30
CA THR A 129 15.67 -18.40 13.98
C THR A 129 16.58 -19.61 14.24
N TYR A 130 16.66 -20.07 15.48
CA TYR A 130 17.23 -21.37 15.78
C TYR A 130 16.32 -22.42 15.16
N ASN A 131 16.73 -23.04 14.05
CA ASN A 131 16.13 -24.30 13.63
C ASN A 131 16.71 -25.38 14.54
N VAL A 132 15.94 -25.74 15.58
CA VAL A 132 16.14 -26.99 16.33
C VAL A 132 15.54 -28.13 15.55
#